data_AF-A0A7R8WMT3-F1
#
_entry.id   AF-A0A7R8WMT3-F1
#
_cell.length_a   1.000
_cell.length_b   1.000
_cell.length_c   1.000
_cell.angle_alpha   90.00
_cell.angle_beta   90.00
_cell.angle_gamma   90.00
#
_symmetry.space_group_name_H-M   'P 1'
#
loop_
_entity.id
_entity.type
_entity.pdbx_description
1 polymer ?
#
loop_
_entity_poly.entity_id
_entity_poly.type
_entity_poly.pdbx_seq_one_letter_code
_entity_poly.pdbx_strand_id
1 'polypeptide(L)'
;YLALATIIIAIARPRQILKEEEVKAEGIDIMLVMDLSSSMLARDFQPDRLTMPLTTDYATGQLMVQSADTDQAGTQGTVITDAIEMAERMFSKDSPTQKALIIISDGENHEDEALAAARKALETGIHIYTMGIGSDEGAPIPVRINGAVQYKRDKQGEIVQSVVYVTDDVKEIVPEFLLLLHGVIDSPDIPLNVSRSYLQSDSNVRKITNYITKKVAEKLKELYQKDPENYQSKWDDLGTFVKYGMISDEKFYEKSDAFALLKNTDGEFFKIDDYIEKVKPTQTDKHDRTVLIYANNASEQHSFIQSAKNQGYDVLLLNNVIDNHFIQHLEHKKANITFVRVDSDTADKLVQKDEENQSVLSEKEMEKVKTIFTESLGELKGGHVETRALSSEDNPVIITRPEFMRRMKEMQMMQGMDMGMMPESYNIVINTNNELVANKLTAIRGKEKKERFAKYLYDLARLEQNMLTGEEMSQFIKTSIEFLK
;
A
#
# COMPACT_ATOMS: atom_id res chain seq x y z
N TYR A 1 20.52 9.42 -60.51
CA TYR A 1 21.49 8.70 -59.65
C TYR A 1 21.12 8.73 -58.18
N LEU A 2 21.10 9.88 -57.50
CA LEU A 2 20.82 9.94 -56.04
C LEU A 2 19.53 9.23 -55.61
N ALA A 3 18.42 9.45 -56.31
CA ALA A 3 17.13 8.79 -56.04
C ALA A 3 17.14 7.27 -56.28
N LEU A 4 18.05 6.74 -57.11
CA LEU A 4 18.19 5.30 -57.32
C LEU A 4 18.94 4.66 -56.14
N ALA A 5 19.95 5.36 -55.61
CA ALA A 5 20.73 4.92 -54.46
C ALA A 5 19.88 4.85 -53.17
N THR A 6 19.00 5.83 -52.94
CA THR A 6 18.09 5.81 -51.78
C THR A 6 17.05 4.68 -51.86
N ILE A 7 16.54 4.37 -53.05
CA ILE A 7 15.64 3.21 -53.26
C ILE A 7 16.37 1.88 -52.99
N ILE A 8 17.62 1.74 -53.42
CA ILE A 8 18.42 0.53 -53.13
C ILE A 8 18.63 0.35 -51.63
N ILE A 9 18.94 1.42 -50.88
CA ILE A 9 19.11 1.37 -49.42
C ILE A 9 17.80 1.02 -48.72
N ALA A 10 16.65 1.54 -49.18
CA ALA A 10 15.34 1.22 -48.63
C ALA A 10 14.93 -0.25 -48.87
N ILE A 11 15.22 -0.79 -50.06
CA ILE A 11 14.96 -2.20 -50.40
C ILE A 11 15.90 -3.14 -49.62
N ALA A 12 17.15 -2.73 -49.39
CA ALA A 12 18.13 -3.51 -48.64
C ALA A 12 17.74 -3.79 -47.18
N ARG A 13 16.75 -3.05 -46.62
CA ARG A 13 16.24 -3.18 -45.24
C ARG A 13 17.36 -3.49 -44.25
N PRO A 14 18.38 -2.61 -44.10
CA PRO A 14 19.49 -2.85 -43.20
C PRO A 14 18.94 -3.04 -41.79
N ARG A 15 18.95 -4.28 -41.31
CA ARG A 15 18.63 -4.59 -39.92
C ARG A 15 19.65 -3.84 -39.08
N GLN A 16 19.19 -3.09 -38.09
CA GLN A 16 20.09 -2.55 -37.08
C GLN A 16 20.88 -3.73 -36.52
N ILE A 17 22.20 -3.64 -36.63
CA ILE A 17 23.11 -4.55 -35.95
C ILE A 17 22.72 -4.47 -34.47
N LEU A 18 22.48 -5.62 -33.84
CA LEU A 18 22.18 -5.70 -32.42
C LEU A 18 23.27 -4.91 -31.69
N LYS A 19 22.86 -3.79 -31.10
CA LYS A 19 23.76 -2.99 -30.29
C LYS A 19 23.97 -3.81 -29.03
N GLU A 20 25.15 -4.39 -28.87
CA GLU A 20 25.56 -4.93 -27.59
C GLU A 20 25.65 -3.75 -26.62
N GLU A 21 24.57 -3.56 -25.89
CA GLU A 21 24.52 -2.64 -24.77
C GLU A 21 25.16 -3.40 -23.60
N GLU A 22 26.34 -2.95 -23.15
CA GLU A 22 26.92 -3.44 -21.90
C GLU A 22 26.02 -3.01 -20.74
N VAL A 23 24.98 -3.82 -20.49
CA VAL A 23 24.15 -3.72 -19.30
C VAL A 23 25.06 -4.02 -18.12
N LYS A 24 25.50 -2.98 -17.42
CA LYS A 24 26.09 -3.13 -16.09
C LYS A 24 25.03 -3.68 -15.15
N ALA A 25 24.99 -4.99 -15.02
CA ALA A 25 24.17 -5.67 -14.05
C ALA A 25 24.66 -5.33 -12.63
N GLU A 26 24.02 -4.35 -11.98
CA GLU A 26 24.01 -4.26 -10.52
C GLU A 26 23.13 -5.42 -10.00
N GLY A 27 23.74 -6.60 -9.87
CA GLY A 27 23.07 -7.83 -9.48
C GLY A 27 23.88 -8.66 -8.49
N ILE A 28 23.24 -9.70 -7.98
CA ILE A 28 23.88 -10.76 -7.22
C ILE A 28 23.71 -12.04 -8.04
N ASP A 29 24.81 -12.68 -8.41
CA ASP A 29 24.80 -14.02 -9.00
C ASP A 29 24.49 -14.99 -7.85
N ILE A 30 23.29 -15.56 -7.83
CA ILE A 30 22.87 -16.52 -6.79
C ILE A 30 23.00 -17.93 -7.35
N MET A 31 23.69 -18.79 -6.61
CA MET A 31 23.76 -20.22 -6.87
C MET A 31 23.11 -20.99 -5.74
N LEU A 32 22.12 -21.81 -6.05
CA LEU A 32 21.50 -22.73 -5.11
C LEU A 32 22.18 -24.09 -5.24
N VAL A 33 22.71 -24.62 -4.14
CA VAL A 33 23.13 -26.02 -4.03
C VAL A 33 22.21 -26.67 -3.01
N MET A 34 21.45 -27.66 -3.45
CA MET A 34 20.56 -28.44 -2.60
C MET A 34 21.12 -29.85 -2.43
N ASP A 35 21.14 -30.31 -1.20
CA ASP A 35 21.36 -31.69 -0.84
C ASP A 35 20.08 -32.49 -1.15
N LEU A 36 20.15 -33.37 -2.15
CA LEU A 36 19.02 -34.16 -2.65
C LEU A 36 19.25 -35.65 -2.35
N SER A 37 19.63 -35.96 -1.11
CA SER A 37 20.30 -37.21 -0.79
C SER A 37 20.01 -37.77 0.60
N SER A 38 20.82 -38.75 1.00
CA SER A 38 20.87 -39.31 2.34
C SER A 38 22.31 -39.53 2.92
N SER A 39 23.34 -38.67 2.63
CA SER A 39 24.74 -38.58 3.24
C SER A 39 26.04 -39.08 2.47
N MET A 40 26.93 -38.20 1.88
CA MET A 40 27.72 -38.43 0.61
C MET A 40 29.03 -39.09 0.95
N LEU A 41 29.20 -40.31 0.43
CA LEU A 41 30.52 -40.83 0.09
C LEU A 41 30.39 -41.77 -1.14
N ALA A 42 30.07 -41.22 -2.31
CA ALA A 42 30.15 -41.95 -3.59
C ALA A 42 30.42 -41.01 -4.80
N ARG A 43 31.31 -41.43 -5.72
CA ARG A 43 31.64 -40.72 -6.97
C ARG A 43 31.45 -41.61 -8.22
N ASP A 44 30.67 -42.68 -8.09
CA ASP A 44 30.79 -43.88 -8.94
C ASP A 44 29.70 -44.02 -10.02
N PHE A 45 28.79 -43.05 -10.15
CA PHE A 45 27.79 -42.96 -11.23
C PHE A 45 27.75 -41.56 -11.82
N GLN A 46 27.40 -41.44 -13.11
CA GLN A 46 27.08 -40.15 -13.73
C GLN A 46 25.79 -40.21 -14.56
N PRO A 47 24.93 -39.17 -14.50
CA PRO A 47 25.08 -37.96 -13.69
C PRO A 47 24.82 -38.23 -12.19
N ASP A 48 25.70 -37.74 -11.33
CA ASP A 48 25.57 -37.74 -9.86
C ASP A 48 24.86 -36.48 -9.32
N ARG A 49 24.67 -35.46 -10.17
CA ARG A 49 24.22 -34.12 -9.78
C ARG A 49 23.31 -33.51 -10.84
N LEU A 50 22.17 -32.96 -10.44
CA LEU A 50 21.36 -32.07 -11.27
C LEU A 50 22.04 -30.69 -11.30
N THR A 51 22.46 -30.22 -12.47
CA THR A 51 23.12 -28.91 -12.62
C THR A 51 22.31 -28.01 -13.55
N MET A 52 22.11 -26.76 -13.13
CA MET A 52 21.51 -25.71 -13.94
C MET A 52 22.56 -24.63 -14.25
N PRO A 53 22.69 -24.15 -15.50
CA PRO A 53 23.46 -22.95 -15.79
C PRO A 53 22.92 -21.74 -15.02
N LEU A 54 23.78 -20.76 -14.71
CA LEU A 54 23.32 -19.45 -14.23
C LEU A 54 22.37 -18.86 -15.27
N THR A 55 21.13 -18.57 -14.85
CA THR A 55 20.04 -18.13 -15.73
C THR A 55 19.21 -17.06 -15.05
N THR A 56 18.68 -16.12 -15.85
CA THR A 56 17.67 -15.14 -15.42
C THR A 56 16.23 -15.65 -15.61
N ASP A 57 16.06 -16.86 -16.14
CA ASP A 57 14.76 -17.51 -16.31
C ASP A 57 14.32 -18.21 -15.01
N TYR A 58 13.58 -17.47 -14.19
CA TYR A 58 12.96 -17.96 -12.95
C TYR A 58 11.98 -19.11 -13.18
N ALA A 59 11.30 -19.20 -14.33
CA ALA A 59 10.33 -20.26 -14.59
C ALA A 59 11.03 -21.61 -14.83
N THR A 60 12.12 -21.60 -15.59
CA THR A 60 13.00 -22.77 -15.75
C THR A 60 13.62 -23.19 -14.41
N GLY A 61 14.08 -22.23 -13.60
CA GLY A 61 14.60 -22.52 -12.25
C GLY A 61 13.56 -23.16 -11.33
N GLN A 62 12.33 -22.63 -11.30
CA GLN A 62 11.23 -23.19 -10.50
C GLN A 62 10.85 -24.60 -10.96
N LEU A 63 10.81 -24.84 -12.27
CA LEU A 63 10.53 -26.17 -12.83
C LEU A 63 11.59 -27.20 -12.41
N MET A 64 12.87 -26.83 -12.43
CA MET A 64 13.94 -27.71 -11.96
C MET A 64 13.83 -28.04 -10.47
N VAL A 65 13.59 -27.04 -9.62
CA VAL A 65 13.40 -27.27 -8.17
C VAL A 65 12.17 -28.15 -7.89
N GLN A 66 11.07 -27.99 -8.65
CA GLN A 66 9.89 -28.86 -8.53
C GLN A 66 10.10 -30.29 -9.04
N SER A 67 11.12 -30.52 -9.88
CA SER A 67 11.48 -31.86 -10.39
C SER A 67 12.57 -32.57 -9.58
N ALA A 68 13.14 -31.89 -8.59
CA ALA A 68 14.18 -32.43 -7.72
C ALA A 68 13.56 -33.34 -6.65
N ASP A 69 14.12 -34.55 -6.50
CA ASP A 69 13.63 -35.59 -5.60
C ASP A 69 14.84 -36.33 -5.01
N THR A 70 14.76 -36.72 -3.74
CA THR A 70 15.80 -37.46 -3.01
C THR A 70 16.03 -38.87 -3.57
N ASP A 71 15.05 -39.44 -4.26
CA ASP A 71 15.15 -40.78 -4.85
C ASP A 71 15.98 -40.82 -6.17
N GLN A 72 16.40 -39.67 -6.70
CA GLN A 72 17.17 -39.63 -7.97
C GLN A 72 18.68 -39.92 -7.81
N ALA A 73 19.22 -39.90 -6.59
CA ALA A 73 20.62 -40.21 -6.30
C ALA A 73 20.75 -41.56 -5.55
N GLY A 74 21.08 -42.63 -6.28
CA GLY A 74 20.92 -44.01 -5.82
C GLY A 74 21.85 -44.53 -4.69
N THR A 75 22.66 -43.68 -4.05
CA THR A 75 23.52 -44.03 -2.90
C THR A 75 23.78 -42.78 -2.04
N GLN A 76 23.93 -43.00 -0.73
CA GLN A 76 24.22 -42.04 0.36
C GLN A 76 25.03 -40.78 -0.12
N GLY A 77 24.52 -39.51 0.02
CA GLY A 77 24.86 -38.31 -0.81
C GLY A 77 24.99 -36.76 -0.37
N THR A 78 25.42 -36.32 0.82
CA THR A 78 25.88 -34.97 1.37
C THR A 78 27.44 -34.67 1.53
N VAL A 79 28.16 -33.87 0.68
CA VAL A 79 29.60 -33.41 0.82
C VAL A 79 29.68 -31.92 0.44
N ILE A 80 30.07 -31.06 1.39
CA ILE A 80 30.00 -29.61 1.20
C ILE A 80 31.22 -29.05 0.43
N THR A 81 32.41 -29.65 0.59
CA THR A 81 33.65 -29.20 -0.08
C THR A 81 33.51 -29.18 -1.61
N ASP A 82 33.10 -30.31 -2.20
CA ASP A 82 32.88 -30.45 -3.65
C ASP A 82 31.82 -29.48 -4.19
N ALA A 83 30.80 -29.15 -3.39
CA ALA A 83 29.74 -28.21 -3.77
C ALA A 83 30.28 -26.78 -3.86
N ILE A 84 31.09 -26.35 -2.88
CA ILE A 84 31.74 -25.03 -2.89
C ILE A 84 32.70 -24.92 -4.08
N GLU A 85 33.54 -25.93 -4.33
CA GLU A 85 34.44 -25.90 -5.49
C GLU A 85 33.71 -25.92 -6.84
N MET A 86 32.56 -26.61 -6.92
CA MET A 86 31.75 -26.60 -8.14
C MET A 86 31.15 -25.21 -8.37
N ALA A 87 30.68 -24.54 -7.32
CA ALA A 87 30.19 -23.17 -7.41
C ALA A 87 31.30 -22.19 -7.81
N GLU A 88 32.50 -22.28 -7.22
CA GLU A 88 33.68 -21.51 -7.65
C GLU A 88 33.98 -21.65 -9.15
N ARG A 89 33.76 -22.85 -9.73
CA ARG A 89 33.97 -23.11 -11.16
C ARG A 89 32.85 -22.57 -12.05
N MET A 90 31.61 -22.50 -11.55
CA MET A 90 30.45 -22.06 -12.32
C MET A 90 30.18 -20.55 -12.25
N PHE A 91 30.63 -19.85 -11.20
CA PHE A 91 30.62 -18.38 -11.20
C PHE A 91 31.58 -17.81 -12.26
N SER A 92 31.10 -16.85 -13.05
CA SER A 92 31.95 -16.15 -14.01
C SER A 92 33.06 -15.38 -13.29
N LYS A 93 34.31 -15.60 -13.69
CA LYS A 93 35.48 -14.95 -13.05
C LYS A 93 35.51 -13.45 -13.31
N ASP A 94 34.95 -13.02 -14.43
CA ASP A 94 34.99 -11.63 -14.92
C ASP A 94 33.70 -10.84 -14.62
N SER A 95 32.74 -11.43 -13.90
CA SER A 95 31.49 -10.73 -13.55
C SER A 95 31.71 -9.66 -12.47
N PRO A 96 31.17 -8.43 -12.65
CA PRO A 96 31.21 -7.37 -11.64
C PRO A 96 30.14 -7.53 -10.54
N THR A 97 29.26 -8.53 -10.63
CA THR A 97 28.20 -8.81 -9.65
C THR A 97 28.77 -9.41 -8.35
N GLN A 98 28.05 -9.21 -7.25
CA GLN A 98 28.33 -9.96 -6.02
C GLN A 98 27.94 -11.43 -6.22
N LYS A 99 28.70 -12.35 -5.64
CA LYS A 99 28.45 -13.80 -5.79
C LYS A 99 27.93 -14.35 -4.48
N ALA A 100 26.78 -15.01 -4.52
CA ALA A 100 26.14 -15.61 -3.36
C ALA A 100 25.90 -17.11 -3.61
N LEU A 101 26.51 -17.96 -2.79
CA LEU A 101 26.29 -19.40 -2.79
C LEU A 101 25.36 -19.74 -1.61
N ILE A 102 24.17 -20.26 -1.90
CA ILE A 102 23.24 -20.75 -0.89
C ILE A 102 23.33 -22.28 -0.87
N ILE A 103 23.79 -22.83 0.25
CA ILE A 103 23.92 -24.27 0.48
C ILE A 103 22.78 -24.71 1.38
N ILE A 104 21.96 -25.64 0.90
CA ILE A 104 20.81 -26.19 1.62
C ILE A 104 21.09 -27.67 1.89
N SER A 105 21.22 -28.07 3.17
CA SER A 105 21.59 -29.43 3.59
C SER A 105 21.12 -29.70 5.01
N ASP A 106 20.98 -30.97 5.39
CA ASP A 106 20.68 -31.40 6.76
C ASP A 106 21.90 -31.42 7.69
N GLY A 107 23.10 -31.25 7.13
CA GLY A 107 24.32 -30.98 7.89
C GLY A 107 25.16 -32.20 8.26
N GLU A 108 24.96 -33.38 7.64
CA GLU A 108 25.81 -34.56 7.83
C GLU A 108 27.23 -34.44 7.20
N ASN A 109 27.86 -33.26 7.23
CA ASN A 109 29.20 -33.09 6.68
C ASN A 109 30.28 -33.63 7.64
N HIS A 110 30.87 -34.77 7.28
CA HIS A 110 31.84 -35.50 8.10
C HIS A 110 33.33 -35.08 7.96
N GLU A 111 33.62 -33.94 7.33
CA GLU A 111 35.00 -33.50 7.03
C GLU A 111 35.30 -32.06 7.49
N ASP A 112 36.45 -31.86 8.14
CA ASP A 112 36.95 -30.54 8.58
C ASP A 112 37.28 -29.58 7.41
N GLU A 113 37.35 -30.11 6.17
CA GLU A 113 37.82 -29.38 4.99
C GLU A 113 36.81 -28.36 4.44
N ALA A 114 35.51 -28.55 4.69
CA ALA A 114 34.45 -27.67 4.19
C ALA A 114 34.60 -26.21 4.69
N LEU A 115 35.10 -26.02 5.92
CA LEU A 115 35.39 -24.69 6.47
C LEU A 115 36.61 -24.02 5.80
N ALA A 116 37.57 -24.80 5.31
CA ALA A 116 38.71 -24.28 4.57
C ALA A 116 38.29 -23.85 3.15
N ALA A 117 37.48 -24.67 2.47
CA ALA A 117 36.88 -24.32 1.19
C ALA A 117 36.00 -23.06 1.30
N ALA A 118 35.17 -22.95 2.35
CA ALA A 118 34.31 -21.79 2.56
C ALA A 118 35.09 -20.48 2.75
N ARG A 119 36.22 -20.52 3.48
CA ARG A 119 37.11 -19.35 3.65
C ARG A 119 37.76 -18.94 2.32
N LYS A 120 38.24 -19.91 1.54
CA LYS A 120 38.83 -19.68 0.21
C LYS A 120 37.81 -19.07 -0.75
N ALA A 121 36.58 -19.57 -0.77
CA ALA A 121 35.50 -18.99 -1.58
C ALA A 121 35.22 -17.53 -1.20
N LEU A 122 35.19 -17.21 0.10
CA LEU A 122 35.03 -15.84 0.59
C LEU A 122 36.18 -14.91 0.16
N GLU A 123 37.43 -15.39 0.18
CA GLU A 123 38.60 -14.65 -0.36
C GLU A 123 38.46 -14.35 -1.87
N THR A 124 37.75 -15.19 -2.62
CA THR A 124 37.42 -14.96 -4.05
C THR A 124 36.15 -14.12 -4.28
N GLY A 125 35.54 -13.59 -3.22
CA GLY A 125 34.34 -12.74 -3.30
C GLY A 125 33.02 -13.49 -3.38
N ILE A 126 33.00 -14.79 -3.03
CA ILE A 126 31.78 -15.61 -2.95
C ILE A 126 31.29 -15.64 -1.51
N HIS A 127 30.16 -15.00 -1.24
CA HIS A 127 29.48 -15.04 0.04
C HIS A 127 28.68 -16.34 0.17
N ILE A 128 29.02 -17.18 1.15
CA ILE A 128 28.31 -18.43 1.40
C ILE A 128 27.25 -18.21 2.48
N TYR A 129 26.03 -18.64 2.19
CA TYR A 129 24.89 -18.70 3.11
C TYR A 129 24.48 -20.16 3.25
N THR A 130 24.33 -20.64 4.49
CA THR A 130 23.95 -22.03 4.76
C THR A 130 22.55 -22.09 5.35
N MET A 131 21.68 -22.92 4.79
CA MET A 131 20.33 -23.18 5.27
C MET A 131 20.26 -24.64 5.74
N GLY A 132 20.06 -24.83 7.04
CA GLY A 132 19.83 -26.16 7.61
C GLY A 132 18.43 -26.66 7.28
N ILE A 133 18.31 -27.86 6.71
CA ILE A 133 17.05 -28.62 6.68
C ILE A 133 17.03 -29.57 7.88
N GLY A 134 15.86 -29.77 8.48
CA GLY A 134 15.69 -30.77 9.53
C GLY A 134 14.24 -30.87 9.98
N SER A 135 13.92 -31.94 10.70
CA SER A 135 12.64 -32.09 11.37
C SER A 135 12.61 -31.39 12.72
N ASP A 136 11.39 -31.08 13.16
CA ASP A 136 11.04 -30.66 14.51
C ASP A 136 11.27 -31.77 15.55
N GLU A 137 11.05 -33.04 15.18
CA GLU A 137 11.40 -34.21 16.01
C GLU A 137 12.92 -34.41 16.19
N GLY A 138 13.71 -33.95 15.21
CA GLY A 138 15.17 -34.10 15.16
C GLY A 138 15.68 -35.54 15.08
N ALA A 139 17.01 -35.71 15.11
CA ALA A 139 17.67 -37.01 15.03
C ALA A 139 18.80 -37.16 16.08
N PRO A 140 19.02 -38.35 16.69
CA PRO A 140 20.17 -38.61 17.55
C PRO A 140 21.51 -38.40 16.82
N ILE A 141 22.38 -37.52 17.34
CA ILE A 141 23.66 -37.21 16.67
C ILE A 141 24.61 -38.42 16.77
N PRO A 142 25.04 -39.04 15.65
CA PRO A 142 25.94 -40.18 15.67
C PRO A 142 27.39 -39.76 15.96
N VAL A 143 28.12 -40.61 16.70
CA VAL A 143 29.54 -40.46 17.02
C VAL A 143 30.22 -41.82 16.85
N ARG A 144 31.26 -41.88 16.02
CA ARG A 144 32.06 -43.10 15.83
C ARG A 144 33.09 -43.21 16.95
N ILE A 145 32.94 -44.21 17.83
CA ILE A 145 33.89 -44.52 18.91
C ILE A 145 34.35 -45.97 18.73
N ASN A 146 35.66 -46.16 18.57
CA ASN A 146 36.29 -47.48 18.37
C ASN A 146 35.65 -48.31 17.22
N GLY A 147 35.24 -47.65 16.14
CA GLY A 147 34.58 -48.29 14.99
C GLY A 147 33.10 -48.65 15.19
N ALA A 148 32.54 -48.45 16.38
CA ALA A 148 31.12 -48.58 16.65
C ALA A 148 30.41 -47.22 16.53
N VAL A 149 29.21 -47.21 15.95
CA VAL A 149 28.33 -46.04 16.00
C VAL A 149 27.66 -46.00 17.37
N GLN A 150 27.87 -44.91 18.09
CA GLN A 150 27.15 -44.57 19.33
C GLN A 150 26.47 -43.21 19.13
N TYR A 151 25.56 -42.82 20.02
CA TYR A 151 24.95 -41.49 19.97
C TYR A 151 25.61 -40.55 20.97
N LYS A 152 25.76 -39.28 20.58
CA LYS A 152 26.27 -38.20 21.42
C LYS A 152 25.40 -38.09 22.67
N ARG A 153 26.03 -37.99 23.84
CA ARG A 153 25.35 -37.76 25.12
C ARG A 153 25.77 -36.44 25.74
N ASP A 154 24.88 -35.84 26.50
CA ASP A 154 25.16 -34.63 27.28
C ASP A 154 25.92 -34.96 28.60
N LYS A 155 26.02 -33.99 29.51
CA LYS A 155 26.71 -34.17 30.81
C LYS A 155 25.89 -34.99 31.81
N GLN A 156 24.61 -35.19 31.53
CA GLN A 156 23.64 -35.91 32.35
C GLN A 156 23.51 -37.37 31.87
N GLY A 157 23.93 -37.66 30.64
CA GLY A 157 23.91 -38.96 29.99
C GLY A 157 22.76 -39.12 28.99
N GLU A 158 21.96 -38.09 28.76
CA GLU A 158 20.85 -38.10 27.80
C GLU A 158 21.36 -37.96 26.37
N ILE A 159 20.64 -38.54 25.40
CA ILE A 159 21.03 -38.50 23.98
C ILE A 159 20.77 -37.10 23.42
N VAL A 160 21.79 -36.51 22.79
CA VAL A 160 21.69 -35.21 22.13
C VAL A 160 21.07 -35.40 20.75
N GLN A 161 19.94 -34.72 20.49
CA GLN A 161 19.30 -34.66 19.18
C GLN A 161 19.76 -33.40 18.42
N SER A 162 19.95 -33.52 17.10
CA SER A 162 19.99 -32.40 16.17
C SER A 162 18.56 -32.03 15.81
N VAL A 163 18.10 -30.86 16.24
CA VAL A 163 16.78 -30.30 15.92
C VAL A 163 16.97 -28.99 15.17
N VAL A 164 16.32 -28.84 14.02
CA VAL A 164 16.21 -27.54 13.34
C VAL A 164 14.90 -26.93 13.80
N TYR A 165 14.97 -25.93 14.69
CA TYR A 165 13.77 -25.30 15.24
C TYR A 165 13.14 -24.36 14.21
N VAL A 166 12.19 -24.87 13.45
CA VAL A 166 11.31 -24.08 12.58
C VAL A 166 10.08 -23.69 13.37
N THR A 167 9.80 -22.39 13.48
CA THR A 167 8.50 -21.90 13.95
C THR A 167 7.96 -20.86 12.98
N ASP A 168 6.81 -21.15 12.41
CA ASP A 168 6.08 -20.22 11.54
C ASP A 168 5.38 -19.10 12.34
N ASP A 169 5.31 -19.26 13.68
CA ASP A 169 4.66 -18.34 14.60
C ASP A 169 5.57 -17.18 15.02
N VAL A 170 6.08 -16.44 14.03
CA VAL A 170 6.98 -15.29 14.22
C VAL A 170 6.30 -14.02 14.73
N LYS A 171 5.04 -14.10 15.17
CA LYS A 171 4.20 -12.94 15.56
C LYS A 171 4.78 -12.10 16.71
N GLU A 172 5.58 -12.71 17.57
CA GLU A 172 6.25 -12.03 18.68
C GLU A 172 7.60 -11.39 18.27
N ILE A 173 8.10 -11.72 17.08
CA ILE A 173 9.41 -11.29 16.54
C ILE A 173 9.20 -10.22 15.44
N VAL A 174 8.23 -10.44 14.55
CA VAL A 174 7.92 -9.59 13.39
C VAL A 174 6.66 -8.77 13.68
N PRO A 175 6.69 -7.42 13.56
CA PRO A 175 5.50 -6.58 13.69
C PRO A 175 4.37 -7.01 12.75
N GLU A 176 3.12 -6.91 13.20
CA GLU A 176 1.95 -7.40 12.45
C GLU A 176 1.87 -6.84 11.02
N PHE A 177 2.14 -5.54 10.85
CA PHE A 177 2.14 -4.90 9.53
C PHE A 177 3.22 -5.43 8.57
N LEU A 178 4.29 -6.05 9.09
CA LEU A 178 5.37 -6.66 8.31
C LEU A 178 5.12 -8.14 7.97
N LEU A 179 4.06 -8.77 8.49
CA LEU A 179 3.74 -10.18 8.19
C LEU A 179 3.36 -10.45 6.72
N LEU A 180 3.13 -9.39 5.92
CA LEU A 180 2.95 -9.48 4.47
C LEU A 180 4.29 -9.65 3.71
N LEU A 181 5.44 -9.48 4.38
CA LEU A 181 6.76 -9.64 3.79
C LEU A 181 7.26 -11.07 3.98
N HIS A 182 7.70 -11.69 2.88
CA HIS A 182 8.42 -12.96 2.91
C HIS A 182 9.91 -12.72 3.14
N GLY A 183 10.53 -13.50 4.03
CA GLY A 183 11.96 -13.42 4.32
C GLY A 183 12.40 -14.48 5.32
N VAL A 184 13.72 -14.58 5.51
CA VAL A 184 14.34 -15.48 6.50
C VAL A 184 15.03 -14.62 7.55
N ILE A 185 14.84 -14.95 8.82
CA ILE A 185 15.52 -14.31 9.95
C ILE A 185 16.46 -15.35 10.56
N ASP A 186 17.75 -15.26 10.20
CA ASP A 186 18.80 -15.98 10.90
C ASP A 186 19.33 -15.11 12.05
N SER A 187 19.23 -15.61 13.29
CA SER A 187 19.75 -14.92 14.46
C SER A 187 20.03 -15.90 15.61
N PRO A 188 21.27 -15.98 16.11
CA PRO A 188 21.61 -16.83 17.26
C PRO A 188 21.06 -16.29 18.58
N ASP A 189 20.53 -15.06 18.60
CA ASP A 189 19.98 -14.41 19.79
C ASP A 189 18.49 -14.75 20.02
N ILE A 190 17.84 -15.49 19.11
CA ILE A 190 16.46 -15.98 19.29
C ILE A 190 16.50 -17.21 20.21
N PRO A 191 15.86 -17.15 21.41
CA PRO A 191 15.83 -18.30 22.30
C PRO A 191 14.98 -19.43 21.70
N LEU A 192 15.59 -20.61 21.56
CA LEU A 192 14.91 -21.82 21.07
C LEU A 192 14.06 -22.47 22.17
N ASN A 193 12.96 -23.13 21.80
CA ASN A 193 12.11 -23.93 22.70
C ASN A 193 11.53 -23.19 23.93
N VAL A 194 11.17 -21.90 23.77
CA VAL A 194 10.52 -21.09 24.83
C VAL A 194 9.04 -20.83 24.54
N SER A 195 8.27 -20.43 25.57
CA SER A 195 6.86 -20.06 25.40
C SER A 195 6.68 -18.70 24.71
N ARG A 196 5.54 -18.50 24.04
CA ARG A 196 5.14 -17.18 23.48
C ARG A 196 5.27 -16.03 24.51
N SER A 197 4.85 -16.29 25.75
CA SER A 197 4.97 -15.33 26.86
C SER A 197 6.42 -14.97 27.23
N TYR A 198 7.37 -15.88 27.00
CA TYR A 198 8.79 -15.59 27.16
C TYR A 198 9.27 -14.68 26.01
N LEU A 199 8.96 -15.02 24.76
CA LEU A 199 9.33 -14.23 23.58
C LEU A 199 8.83 -12.77 23.68
N GLN A 200 7.59 -12.55 24.11
CA GLN A 200 7.01 -11.21 24.34
C GLN A 200 7.78 -10.35 25.36
N SER A 201 8.37 -10.98 26.38
CA SER A 201 9.10 -10.30 27.44
C SER A 201 10.60 -10.21 27.20
N ASP A 202 11.13 -11.00 26.26
CA ASP A 202 12.56 -11.07 25.97
C ASP A 202 13.10 -9.78 25.34
N SER A 203 14.27 -9.35 25.84
CA SER A 203 14.88 -8.09 25.42
C SER A 203 15.63 -8.18 24.09
N ASN A 204 16.04 -9.37 23.67
CA ASN A 204 16.71 -9.59 22.38
C ASN A 204 15.67 -9.73 21.26
N VAL A 205 14.58 -10.46 21.48
CA VAL A 205 13.42 -10.49 20.58
C VAL A 205 12.96 -9.07 20.25
N ARG A 206 12.75 -8.22 21.27
CA ARG A 206 12.41 -6.80 21.07
C ARG A 206 13.47 -6.03 20.27
N LYS A 207 14.77 -6.29 20.45
CA LYS A 207 15.82 -5.64 19.62
C LYS A 207 15.72 -6.08 18.16
N ILE A 208 15.49 -7.37 17.91
CA ILE A 208 15.32 -7.95 16.58
C ILE A 208 14.11 -7.32 15.89
N THR A 209 12.93 -7.27 16.53
CA THR A 209 11.73 -6.57 16.04
C THR A 209 12.04 -5.14 15.60
N ASN A 210 12.66 -4.35 16.50
CA ASN A 210 13.03 -2.96 16.21
C ASN A 210 14.06 -2.83 15.08
N TYR A 211 14.98 -3.78 14.94
CA TYR A 211 15.97 -3.80 13.87
C TYR A 211 15.32 -4.10 12.52
N ILE A 212 14.37 -5.04 12.46
CA ILE A 212 13.58 -5.35 11.27
C ILE A 212 12.75 -4.14 10.84
N THR A 213 11.97 -3.53 11.75
CA THR A 213 11.21 -2.29 11.50
C THR A 213 12.12 -1.20 10.91
N LYS A 214 13.29 -0.98 11.53
CA LYS A 214 14.29 -0.01 11.06
C LYS A 214 14.80 -0.34 9.66
N LYS A 215 15.11 -1.61 9.37
CA LYS A 215 15.66 -2.04 8.08
C LYS A 215 14.65 -1.94 6.94
N VAL A 216 13.39 -2.29 7.18
CA VAL A 216 12.32 -2.11 6.19
C VAL A 216 12.12 -0.62 5.89
N ALA A 217 12.03 0.23 6.91
CA ALA A 217 11.91 1.68 6.72
C ALA A 217 13.13 2.31 6.00
N GLU A 218 14.35 1.84 6.31
CA GLU A 218 15.56 2.24 5.58
C GLU A 218 15.48 1.84 4.09
N LYS A 219 15.00 0.63 3.79
CA LYS A 219 14.89 0.15 2.40
C LYS A 219 13.78 0.86 1.61
N LEU A 220 12.64 1.15 2.22
CA LEU A 220 11.57 1.95 1.60
C LEU A 220 12.05 3.36 1.25
N LYS A 221 12.82 3.98 2.15
CA LYS A 221 13.47 5.27 1.91
C LYS A 221 14.46 5.20 0.74
N GLU A 222 15.30 4.16 0.70
CA GLU A 222 16.26 3.94 -0.38
C GLU A 222 15.55 3.78 -1.73
N LEU A 223 14.46 3.01 -1.79
CA LEU A 223 13.66 2.82 -3.00
C LEU A 223 13.07 4.15 -3.51
N TYR A 224 12.45 4.93 -2.62
CA TYR A 224 11.95 6.27 -2.96
C TYR A 224 13.06 7.21 -3.44
N GLN A 225 14.26 7.14 -2.85
CA GLN A 225 15.40 7.97 -3.24
C GLN A 225 16.09 7.53 -4.55
N LYS A 226 16.10 6.22 -4.86
CA LYS A 226 16.73 5.69 -6.08
C LYS A 226 15.87 5.91 -7.32
N ASP A 227 14.55 5.71 -7.20
CA ASP A 227 13.61 5.84 -8.31
C ASP A 227 12.23 6.34 -7.83
N PRO A 228 12.05 7.66 -7.71
CA PRO A 228 10.80 8.25 -7.23
C PRO A 228 9.60 7.94 -8.12
N GLU A 229 9.78 7.88 -9.45
CA GLU A 229 8.70 7.61 -10.41
C GLU A 229 8.22 6.17 -10.28
N ASN A 230 9.12 5.20 -10.19
CA ASN A 230 8.76 3.81 -9.95
C ASN A 230 8.09 3.62 -8.58
N TYR A 231 8.58 4.32 -7.55
CA TYR A 231 7.97 4.30 -6.21
C TYR A 231 6.54 4.85 -6.22
N GLN A 232 6.31 5.99 -6.88
CA GLN A 232 5.00 6.60 -7.06
C GLN A 232 4.04 5.69 -7.84
N SER A 233 4.51 5.04 -8.92
CA SER A 233 3.67 4.13 -9.73
C SER A 233 3.13 2.93 -8.95
N LYS A 234 3.77 2.58 -7.83
CA LYS A 234 3.39 1.48 -6.93
C LYS A 234 2.70 1.97 -5.65
N TRP A 235 2.50 3.28 -5.48
CA TRP A 235 2.05 3.86 -4.21
C TRP A 235 0.61 3.50 -3.84
N ASP A 236 -0.26 3.22 -4.80
CA ASP A 236 -1.66 2.87 -4.50
C ASP A 236 -1.75 1.55 -3.69
N ASP A 237 -0.89 0.57 -4.00
CA ASP A 237 -0.72 -0.67 -3.23
C ASP A 237 0.19 -0.47 -2.01
N LEU A 238 1.43 0.03 -2.23
CA LEU A 238 2.46 0.17 -1.22
C LEU A 238 2.05 1.13 -0.09
N GLY A 239 1.33 2.19 -0.43
CA GLY A 239 0.86 3.20 0.49
C GLY A 239 -0.09 2.63 1.54
N THR A 240 -0.88 1.60 1.22
CA THR A 240 -1.74 0.93 2.20
C THR A 240 -0.92 0.23 3.29
N PHE A 241 0.16 -0.46 2.89
CA PHE A 241 1.11 -1.08 3.81
C PHE A 241 1.87 -0.03 4.64
N VAL A 242 2.35 1.06 4.02
CA VAL A 242 3.05 2.15 4.73
C VAL A 242 2.12 2.84 5.73
N LYS A 243 0.88 3.17 5.34
CA LYS A 243 -0.13 3.77 6.23
C LYS A 243 -0.45 2.85 7.42
N TYR A 244 -0.59 1.54 7.20
CA TYR A 244 -0.80 0.60 8.30
C TYR A 244 0.40 0.51 9.25
N GLY A 245 1.63 0.49 8.72
CA GLY A 245 2.85 0.56 9.53
C GLY A 245 2.96 1.85 10.34
N MET A 246 2.57 3.00 9.76
CA MET A 246 2.52 4.29 10.47
C MET A 246 1.53 4.28 11.63
N ILE A 247 0.34 3.69 11.44
CA ILE A 247 -0.68 3.61 12.49
C ILE A 247 -0.28 2.65 13.61
N SER A 248 0.45 1.57 13.30
CA SER A 248 0.73 0.47 14.23
C SER A 248 2.09 0.51 14.95
N ASP A 249 3.12 1.16 14.38
CA ASP A 249 4.46 1.23 14.96
C ASP A 249 5.02 2.68 14.96
N GLU A 250 5.21 3.24 16.15
CA GLU A 250 5.73 4.60 16.37
C GLU A 250 7.09 4.84 15.72
N LYS A 251 7.99 3.85 15.75
CA LYS A 251 9.36 3.98 15.21
C LYS A 251 9.40 3.81 13.70
N PHE A 252 8.42 3.10 13.15
CA PHE A 252 8.16 3.14 11.72
C PHE A 252 7.61 4.50 11.30
N TYR A 253 6.64 5.06 12.05
CA TYR A 253 6.11 6.40 11.83
C TYR A 253 7.22 7.47 11.80
N GLU A 254 8.09 7.52 12.83
CA GLU A 254 9.26 8.42 12.90
C GLU A 254 10.18 8.39 11.67
N LYS A 255 10.18 7.30 10.90
CA LYS A 255 11.01 7.11 9.70
C LYS A 255 10.25 7.30 8.39
N SER A 256 8.96 7.00 8.42
CA SER A 256 8.08 7.00 7.24
C SER A 256 7.87 8.38 6.63
N ASP A 257 7.94 9.44 7.43
CA ASP A 257 7.77 10.84 7.01
C ASP A 257 8.72 11.25 5.86
N ALA A 258 9.86 10.55 5.73
CA ALA A 258 10.84 10.76 4.66
C ALA A 258 10.48 10.12 3.30
N PHE A 259 9.46 9.26 3.24
CA PHE A 259 9.05 8.52 2.03
C PHE A 259 7.53 8.32 1.87
N ALA A 260 6.72 8.64 2.89
CA ALA A 260 5.27 8.50 2.86
C ALA A 260 4.65 9.60 1.99
N LEU A 261 3.79 9.20 1.04
CA LEU A 261 3.21 10.09 0.05
C LEU A 261 1.70 10.28 0.25
N LEU A 262 1.25 11.50 -0.03
CA LEU A 262 -0.14 11.88 -0.26
C LEU A 262 -0.32 12.08 -1.78
N LYS A 263 -1.45 11.62 -2.31
CA LYS A 263 -1.83 11.73 -3.72
C LYS A 263 -2.97 12.74 -3.83
N ASN A 264 -2.90 13.71 -4.74
CA ASN A 264 -4.04 14.59 -5.00
C ASN A 264 -4.96 14.05 -6.11
N THR A 265 -6.10 14.71 -6.29
CA THR A 265 -7.09 14.36 -7.33
C THR A 265 -6.61 14.58 -8.76
N ASP A 266 -5.47 15.26 -8.97
CA ASP A 266 -4.79 15.39 -10.26
C ASP A 266 -3.74 14.29 -10.50
N GLY A 267 -3.53 13.40 -9.52
CA GLY A 267 -2.57 12.29 -9.59
C GLY A 267 -1.14 12.67 -9.23
N GLU A 268 -0.90 13.89 -8.74
CA GLU A 268 0.39 14.33 -8.24
C GLU A 268 0.67 13.74 -6.84
N PHE A 269 1.94 13.44 -6.55
CA PHE A 269 2.37 12.88 -5.26
C PHE A 269 3.26 13.85 -4.48
N PHE A 270 2.99 13.96 -3.19
CA PHE A 270 3.70 14.86 -2.25
C PHE A 270 4.11 14.11 -0.99
N LYS A 271 5.25 14.45 -0.40
CA LYS A 271 5.49 14.07 1.02
C LYS A 271 4.51 14.83 1.92
N ILE A 272 4.21 14.27 3.09
CA ILE A 272 3.17 14.79 3.99
C ILE A 272 3.41 16.28 4.33
N ASP A 273 4.61 16.64 4.79
CA ASP A 273 4.94 18.02 5.15
C ASP A 273 5.03 18.95 3.93
N ASP A 274 5.52 18.45 2.79
CA ASP A 274 5.55 19.21 1.52
C ASP A 274 4.13 19.59 1.08
N TYR A 275 3.16 18.69 1.27
CA TYR A 275 1.75 18.97 0.97
C TYR A 275 1.15 19.99 1.94
N ILE A 276 1.42 19.84 3.24
CA ILE A 276 0.94 20.79 4.27
C ILE A 276 1.43 22.20 3.93
N GLU A 277 2.73 22.39 3.66
CA GLU A 277 3.25 23.71 3.29
C GLU A 277 2.80 24.19 1.89
N LYS A 278 2.50 23.28 0.93
CA LYS A 278 1.88 23.63 -0.36
C LYS A 278 0.52 24.30 -0.18
N VAL A 279 -0.34 23.74 0.67
CA VAL A 279 -1.76 24.17 0.77
C VAL A 279 -2.01 25.24 1.82
N LYS A 280 -1.16 25.35 2.84
CA LYS A 280 -1.23 26.35 3.92
C LYS A 280 -1.51 27.81 3.48
N PRO A 281 -0.97 28.34 2.37
CA PRO A 281 -1.30 29.69 1.92
C PRO A 281 -2.77 29.90 1.51
N THR A 282 -3.46 28.87 1.02
CA THR A 282 -4.85 28.95 0.55
C THR A 282 -5.85 28.29 1.50
N GLN A 283 -5.42 27.25 2.23
CA GLN A 283 -6.25 26.36 3.04
C GLN A 283 -6.04 26.49 4.56
N THR A 284 -5.54 27.63 5.06
CA THR A 284 -5.57 27.91 6.51
C THR A 284 -6.91 28.53 6.93
N ASP A 285 -7.50 28.01 8.01
CA ASP A 285 -8.73 28.54 8.61
C ASP A 285 -8.45 29.70 9.60
N LYS A 286 -9.51 30.38 10.04
CA LYS A 286 -9.46 31.46 11.05
C LYS A 286 -8.96 31.03 12.44
N HIS A 287 -8.72 29.74 12.65
CA HIS A 287 -8.17 29.17 13.87
C HIS A 287 -6.68 28.77 13.72
N ASP A 288 -6.02 29.23 12.65
CA ASP A 288 -4.62 28.95 12.31
C ASP A 288 -4.34 27.45 12.09
N ARG A 289 -5.35 26.72 11.59
CA ARG A 289 -5.22 25.30 11.22
C ARG A 289 -5.18 25.15 9.70
N THR A 290 -4.24 24.36 9.20
CA THR A 290 -4.19 23.96 7.80
C THR A 290 -5.24 22.87 7.55
N VAL A 291 -6.15 23.13 6.63
CA VAL A 291 -7.28 22.26 6.28
C VAL A 291 -6.90 21.39 5.07
N LEU A 292 -6.67 20.09 5.30
CA LEU A 292 -6.42 19.12 4.25
C LEU A 292 -7.76 18.61 3.71
N ILE A 293 -8.20 19.19 2.60
CA ILE A 293 -9.43 18.77 1.90
C ILE A 293 -9.15 17.45 1.18
N TYR A 294 -10.08 16.48 1.28
CA TYR A 294 -9.93 15.19 0.61
C TYR A 294 -11.24 14.66 0.01
N ALA A 295 -11.10 13.84 -1.04
CA ALA A 295 -12.15 13.04 -1.64
C ALA A 295 -11.86 11.56 -1.40
N ASN A 296 -12.89 10.76 -1.13
CA ASN A 296 -12.79 9.30 -1.03
C ASN A 296 -13.34 8.58 -2.27
N ASN A 297 -14.10 9.29 -3.13
CA ASN A 297 -14.52 8.81 -4.44
C ASN A 297 -14.51 9.96 -5.45
N ALA A 298 -13.44 10.07 -6.23
CA ALA A 298 -13.26 11.17 -7.18
C ALA A 298 -14.35 11.25 -8.27
N SER A 299 -15.00 10.13 -8.60
CA SER A 299 -16.07 10.07 -9.59
C SER A 299 -17.40 10.56 -9.02
N GLU A 300 -17.78 10.13 -7.82
CA GLU A 300 -19.01 10.58 -7.15
C GLU A 300 -18.90 12.02 -6.62
N GLN A 301 -17.70 12.46 -6.24
CA GLN A 301 -17.45 13.79 -5.68
C GLN A 301 -16.90 14.78 -6.72
N HIS A 302 -17.01 14.48 -8.02
CA HIS A 302 -16.38 15.25 -9.09
C HIS A 302 -16.74 16.74 -9.08
N SER A 303 -18.02 17.08 -8.89
CA SER A 303 -18.49 18.47 -8.83
C SER A 303 -17.96 19.22 -7.61
N PHE A 304 -17.95 18.59 -6.44
CA PHE A 304 -17.33 19.15 -5.23
C PHE A 304 -15.84 19.41 -5.40
N ILE A 305 -15.11 18.48 -6.03
CA ILE A 305 -13.68 18.64 -6.37
C ILE A 305 -13.50 19.84 -7.31
N GLN A 306 -14.36 19.98 -8.33
CA GLN A 306 -14.30 21.12 -9.25
C GLN A 306 -14.60 22.44 -8.54
N SER A 307 -15.63 22.51 -7.68
CA SER A 307 -15.93 23.71 -6.89
C SER A 307 -14.80 24.07 -5.92
N ALA A 308 -14.14 23.09 -5.29
CA ALA A 308 -12.97 23.33 -4.45
C ALA A 308 -11.77 23.86 -5.27
N LYS A 309 -11.50 23.28 -6.46
CA LYS A 309 -10.46 23.77 -7.37
C LYS A 309 -10.76 25.19 -7.89
N ASN A 310 -12.03 25.52 -8.13
CA ASN A 310 -12.44 26.88 -8.51
C ASN A 310 -12.17 27.91 -7.39
N GLN A 311 -12.15 27.49 -6.12
CA GLN A 311 -11.73 28.30 -4.97
C GLN A 311 -10.19 28.34 -4.76
N GLY A 312 -9.41 27.68 -5.64
CA GLY A 312 -7.95 27.59 -5.51
C GLY A 312 -7.47 26.60 -4.46
N TYR A 313 -8.29 25.60 -4.10
CA TYR A 313 -7.90 24.53 -3.18
C TYR A 313 -7.40 23.28 -3.90
N ASP A 314 -6.42 22.62 -3.29
CA ASP A 314 -5.99 21.27 -3.64
C ASP A 314 -6.79 20.25 -2.81
N VAL A 315 -7.12 19.13 -3.45
CA VAL A 315 -7.95 18.07 -2.86
C VAL A 315 -7.21 16.74 -2.97
N LEU A 316 -6.94 16.13 -1.81
CA LEU A 316 -6.34 14.80 -1.70
C LEU A 316 -7.29 13.70 -2.19
N LEU A 317 -6.73 12.60 -2.67
CA LEU A 317 -7.44 11.35 -2.92
C LEU A 317 -7.09 10.35 -1.82
N LEU A 318 -8.07 10.06 -0.95
CA LEU A 318 -7.97 9.16 0.19
C LEU A 318 -9.15 8.18 0.16
N ASN A 319 -9.02 7.17 -0.69
CA ASN A 319 -10.06 6.21 -1.08
C ASN A 319 -9.88 4.80 -0.49
N ASN A 320 -8.83 4.55 0.30
CA ASN A 320 -8.56 3.24 0.89
C ASN A 320 -9.22 3.10 2.28
N VAL A 321 -9.61 1.88 2.66
CA VAL A 321 -10.30 1.62 3.95
C VAL A 321 -9.49 2.08 5.16
N ILE A 322 -8.15 1.99 5.08
CA ILE A 322 -7.23 2.43 6.13
C ILE A 322 -7.20 3.96 6.31
N ASP A 323 -7.67 4.74 5.32
CA ASP A 323 -7.45 6.18 5.27
C ASP A 323 -8.17 6.95 6.38
N ASN A 324 -9.35 6.50 6.84
CA ASN A 324 -10.02 7.09 7.99
C ASN A 324 -9.16 7.01 9.27
N HIS A 325 -8.48 5.88 9.49
CA HIS A 325 -7.55 5.71 10.62
C HIS A 325 -6.27 6.52 10.41
N PHE A 326 -5.77 6.57 9.18
CA PHE A 326 -4.58 7.34 8.81
C PHE A 326 -4.78 8.85 9.02
N ILE A 327 -5.94 9.38 8.61
CA ILE A 327 -6.36 10.77 8.86
C ILE A 327 -6.34 11.07 10.35
N GLN A 328 -7.01 10.25 11.18
CA GLN A 328 -7.05 10.45 12.64
C GLN A 328 -5.65 10.38 13.26
N HIS A 329 -4.79 9.49 12.77
CA HIS A 329 -3.41 9.38 13.21
C HIS A 329 -2.60 10.64 12.84
N LEU A 330 -2.73 11.16 11.62
CA LEU A 330 -2.05 12.41 11.21
C LEU A 330 -2.55 13.62 12.01
N GLU A 331 -3.87 13.78 12.22
CA GLU A 331 -4.43 14.85 13.07
C GLU A 331 -3.93 14.79 14.52
N HIS A 332 -3.58 13.59 15.02
CA HIS A 332 -3.00 13.43 16.34
C HIS A 332 -1.48 13.71 16.38
N LYS A 333 -0.75 13.38 15.31
CA LYS A 333 0.72 13.46 15.28
C LYS A 333 1.28 14.78 14.78
N LYS A 334 0.63 15.42 13.80
CA LYS A 334 1.07 16.69 13.20
C LYS A 334 0.25 17.83 13.82
N ALA A 335 0.92 18.89 14.27
CA ALA A 335 0.26 20.02 14.91
C ALA A 335 -0.49 20.89 13.89
N ASN A 336 -1.57 21.54 14.33
CA ASN A 336 -2.33 22.55 13.57
C ASN A 336 -2.83 22.09 12.19
N ILE A 337 -3.15 20.80 12.04
CA ILE A 337 -3.84 20.30 10.84
C ILE A 337 -5.23 19.76 11.17
N THR A 338 -6.12 19.76 10.17
CA THR A 338 -7.40 19.05 10.23
C THR A 338 -7.81 18.60 8.83
N PHE A 339 -8.46 17.45 8.72
CA PHE A 339 -8.98 16.95 7.45
C PHE A 339 -10.48 17.19 7.34
N VAL A 340 -10.93 17.60 6.16
CA VAL A 340 -12.36 17.72 5.82
C VAL A 340 -12.63 17.04 4.50
N ARG A 341 -13.77 16.32 4.41
CA ARG A 341 -14.15 15.71 3.14
C ARG A 341 -14.77 16.76 2.22
N VAL A 342 -14.51 16.67 0.92
CA VAL A 342 -14.88 17.69 -0.08
C VAL A 342 -16.41 17.88 -0.22
N ASP A 343 -17.21 16.87 0.14
CA ASP A 343 -18.69 16.91 0.16
C ASP A 343 -19.28 17.27 1.55
N SER A 344 -18.43 17.57 2.53
CA SER A 344 -18.87 17.76 3.92
C SER A 344 -19.51 19.13 4.16
N ASP A 345 -19.17 20.11 3.34
CA ASP A 345 -19.80 21.42 3.29
C ASP A 345 -19.61 22.05 1.88
N THR A 346 -20.16 23.26 1.64
CA THR A 346 -19.91 24.00 0.40
C THR A 346 -18.47 24.50 0.31
N ALA A 347 -17.94 24.64 -0.92
CA ALA A 347 -16.53 24.93 -1.15
C ALA A 347 -16.02 26.20 -0.43
N ASP A 348 -16.84 27.24 -0.32
CA ASP A 348 -16.56 28.48 0.42
C ASP A 348 -16.41 28.27 1.94
N LYS A 349 -17.02 27.22 2.52
CA LYS A 349 -17.02 26.93 3.96
C LYS A 349 -16.13 25.73 4.36
N LEU A 350 -15.60 24.95 3.41
CA LEU A 350 -14.61 23.89 3.68
C LEU A 350 -13.40 24.43 4.47
N VAL A 351 -12.95 25.65 4.14
CA VAL A 351 -11.91 26.38 4.90
C VAL A 351 -12.59 27.57 5.57
N GLN A 352 -12.74 27.53 6.90
CA GLN A 352 -13.51 28.54 7.63
C GLN A 352 -12.76 29.89 7.69
N LYS A 353 -13.08 30.79 6.75
CA LYS A 353 -12.60 32.17 6.71
C LYS A 353 -13.69 33.13 7.21
N ASP A 354 -13.29 34.34 7.61
CA ASP A 354 -14.22 35.39 8.06
C ASP A 354 -14.84 36.18 6.88
N GLU A 355 -14.40 35.93 5.65
CA GLU A 355 -15.02 36.48 4.44
C GLU A 355 -16.33 35.74 4.14
N GLU A 356 -17.42 36.49 4.05
CA GLU A 356 -18.71 35.98 3.60
C GLU A 356 -19.12 36.65 2.29
N ASN A 357 -19.46 35.82 1.30
CA ASN A 357 -20.02 36.30 0.04
C ASN A 357 -21.34 37.05 0.30
N GLN A 358 -21.51 38.19 -0.36
CA GLN A 358 -22.78 38.90 -0.32
C GLN A 358 -23.81 38.22 -1.23
N SER A 359 -25.02 38.05 -0.73
CA SER A 359 -26.17 37.54 -1.49
C SER A 359 -26.72 38.64 -2.41
N VAL A 360 -27.03 38.30 -3.66
CA VAL A 360 -27.79 39.18 -4.57
C VAL A 360 -29.26 39.34 -4.16
N LEU A 361 -29.77 38.43 -3.33
CA LEU A 361 -31.11 38.49 -2.73
C LEU A 361 -31.06 39.14 -1.34
N SER A 362 -32.08 39.96 -1.03
CA SER A 362 -32.26 40.50 0.33
C SER A 362 -32.64 39.41 1.34
N GLU A 363 -32.41 39.65 2.64
CA GLU A 363 -32.81 38.73 3.72
C GLU A 363 -34.28 38.26 3.61
N LYS A 364 -35.18 39.19 3.27
CA LYS A 364 -36.62 38.91 3.08
C LYS A 364 -36.92 38.06 1.84
N GLU A 365 -36.01 37.98 0.88
CA GLU A 365 -36.13 37.12 -0.29
C GLU A 365 -35.46 35.77 -0.04
N MET A 366 -34.34 35.74 0.69
CA MET A 366 -33.72 34.50 1.17
C MET A 366 -34.70 33.69 2.03
N GLU A 367 -35.37 34.30 3.01
CA GLU A 367 -36.38 33.61 3.83
C GLU A 367 -37.60 33.15 3.03
N LYS A 368 -38.00 33.88 1.98
CA LYS A 368 -39.05 33.41 1.06
C LYS A 368 -38.59 32.20 0.25
N VAL A 369 -37.36 32.21 -0.28
CA VAL A 369 -36.77 31.08 -1.01
C VAL A 369 -36.69 29.86 -0.09
N LYS A 370 -36.15 30.01 1.12
CA LYS A 370 -36.08 28.97 2.14
C LYS A 370 -37.46 28.39 2.50
N THR A 371 -38.47 29.26 2.63
CA THR A 371 -39.86 28.85 2.86
C THR A 371 -40.41 28.04 1.67
N ILE A 372 -40.20 28.49 0.43
CA ILE A 372 -40.66 27.77 -0.77
C ILE A 372 -40.04 26.37 -0.84
N PHE A 373 -38.74 26.24 -0.56
CA PHE A 373 -38.09 24.93 -0.54
C PHE A 373 -38.67 24.05 0.57
N THR A 374 -38.69 24.52 1.83
CA THR A 374 -39.28 23.77 2.96
C THR A 374 -40.71 23.30 2.68
N GLU A 375 -41.58 24.17 2.16
CA GLU A 375 -42.96 23.80 1.79
C GLU A 375 -43.02 22.79 0.64
N SER A 376 -42.17 22.94 -0.39
CA SER A 376 -42.16 22.05 -1.58
C SER A 376 -41.60 20.65 -1.31
N LEU A 377 -40.73 20.52 -0.32
CA LEU A 377 -40.04 19.27 0.02
C LEU A 377 -40.78 18.47 1.10
N GLY A 378 -41.58 19.12 1.95
CA GLY A 378 -42.36 18.47 2.99
C GLY A 378 -41.49 17.88 4.11
N GLU A 379 -41.88 16.71 4.62
CA GLU A 379 -41.17 16.06 5.72
C GLU A 379 -39.87 15.38 5.25
N LEU A 380 -38.77 16.12 5.38
CA LEU A 380 -37.42 15.65 5.08
C LEU A 380 -36.89 14.76 6.20
N LYS A 381 -36.63 13.48 5.88
CA LYS A 381 -35.94 12.55 6.79
C LYS A 381 -34.47 12.95 6.91
N GLY A 382 -34.15 13.78 7.91
CA GLY A 382 -32.80 14.24 8.24
C GLY A 382 -32.22 15.34 7.33
N GLY A 383 -32.98 15.80 6.33
CA GLY A 383 -32.59 16.93 5.48
C GLY A 383 -32.84 18.28 6.13
N HIS A 384 -31.87 19.19 6.08
CA HIS A 384 -31.97 20.55 6.63
C HIS A 384 -31.81 21.62 5.54
N VAL A 385 -32.85 22.43 5.31
CA VAL A 385 -32.84 23.46 4.27
C VAL A 385 -32.16 24.75 4.76
N GLU A 386 -31.13 25.17 4.05
CA GLU A 386 -30.42 26.44 4.30
C GLU A 386 -30.18 27.21 2.99
N THR A 387 -29.91 28.52 3.12
CA THR A 387 -29.65 29.43 1.98
C THR A 387 -28.28 30.07 2.15
N ARG A 388 -27.42 29.99 1.14
CA ARG A 388 -26.08 30.59 1.18
C ARG A 388 -25.76 31.32 -0.12
N ALA A 389 -24.94 32.36 -0.02
CA ALA A 389 -24.38 33.07 -1.16
C ALA A 389 -23.13 32.33 -1.65
N LEU A 390 -23.27 31.50 -2.69
CA LEU A 390 -22.15 30.76 -3.30
C LEU A 390 -21.70 31.47 -4.59
N SER A 391 -20.84 30.83 -5.40
CA SER A 391 -20.53 31.33 -6.74
C SER A 391 -21.78 31.29 -7.63
N SER A 392 -21.92 32.20 -8.60
CA SER A 392 -22.98 32.11 -9.62
C SER A 392 -22.88 30.85 -10.47
N GLU A 393 -21.65 30.34 -10.64
CA GLU A 393 -21.32 29.14 -11.42
C GLU A 393 -21.59 27.84 -10.66
N ASP A 394 -21.74 27.88 -9.33
CA ASP A 394 -22.04 26.70 -8.53
C ASP A 394 -23.51 26.28 -8.70
N ASN A 395 -23.79 24.99 -8.51
CA ASN A 395 -25.14 24.41 -8.63
C ASN A 395 -26.19 25.19 -7.80
N PRO A 396 -27.45 25.30 -8.30
CA PRO A 396 -28.50 26.08 -7.63
C PRO A 396 -28.94 25.48 -6.28
N VAL A 397 -28.78 24.17 -6.13
CA VAL A 397 -29.02 23.41 -4.90
C VAL A 397 -27.88 22.41 -4.79
N ILE A 398 -27.29 22.31 -3.59
CA ILE A 398 -26.18 21.39 -3.27
C ILE A 398 -26.60 20.59 -2.04
N ILE A 399 -26.32 19.29 -2.02
CA ILE A 399 -26.57 18.43 -0.85
C ILE A 399 -25.23 18.08 -0.19
N THR A 400 -24.99 18.58 1.03
CA THR A 400 -23.73 18.34 1.77
C THR A 400 -23.95 17.44 2.99
N ARG A 401 -22.89 16.77 3.44
CA ARG A 401 -22.95 15.78 4.54
C ARG A 401 -22.04 16.20 5.71
N PRO A 402 -22.55 16.93 6.71
CA PRO A 402 -21.72 17.57 7.74
C PRO A 402 -20.66 16.66 8.37
N GLU A 403 -19.40 17.10 8.32
CA GLU A 403 -18.22 16.32 8.75
C GLU A 403 -18.34 15.78 10.18
N PHE A 404 -18.89 16.58 11.10
CA PHE A 404 -19.15 16.18 12.48
C PHE A 404 -20.12 14.99 12.58
N MET A 405 -21.20 14.99 11.80
CA MET A 405 -22.18 13.91 11.78
C MET A 405 -21.60 12.65 11.15
N ARG A 406 -20.76 12.79 10.11
CA ARG A 406 -20.00 11.67 9.52
C ARG A 406 -19.08 11.01 10.55
N ARG A 407 -18.21 11.79 11.20
CA ARG A 407 -17.28 11.31 12.22
C ARG A 407 -18.00 10.70 13.43
N MET A 408 -19.15 11.26 13.84
CA MET A 408 -19.99 10.69 14.90
C MET A 408 -20.55 9.31 14.51
N LYS A 409 -21.08 9.17 13.28
CA LYS A 409 -21.60 7.90 12.76
C LYS A 409 -20.50 6.83 12.72
N GLU A 410 -19.30 7.19 12.28
CA GLU A 410 -18.12 6.30 12.28
C GLU A 410 -17.71 5.87 13.70
N MET A 411 -17.68 6.79 14.67
CA MET A 411 -17.40 6.47 16.07
C MET A 411 -18.45 5.53 16.70
N GLN A 412 -19.73 5.67 16.32
CA GLN A 412 -20.80 4.78 16.78
C GLN A 412 -20.72 3.39 16.15
N MET A 413 -20.36 3.28 14.86
CA MET A 413 -20.07 1.99 14.22
C MET A 413 -18.93 1.26 14.94
N MET A 414 -17.85 1.97 15.29
CA MET A 414 -16.73 1.39 16.06
C MET A 414 -17.13 0.89 17.45
N GLN A 415 -18.13 1.50 18.08
CA GLN A 415 -18.67 1.04 19.37
C GLN A 415 -19.70 -0.10 19.23
N GLY A 416 -19.91 -0.62 18.02
CA GLY A 416 -20.83 -1.74 17.77
C GLY A 416 -22.31 -1.41 17.92
N MET A 417 -22.69 -0.11 17.85
CA MET A 417 -24.09 0.29 17.83
C MET A 417 -24.70 0.07 16.44
N ASP A 418 -25.97 -0.36 16.40
CA ASP A 418 -26.65 -0.73 15.16
C ASP A 418 -26.86 0.48 14.21
N MET A 419 -26.49 0.26 12.95
CA MET A 419 -26.49 1.24 11.86
C MET A 419 -27.89 1.75 11.48
N GLY A 420 -28.95 0.99 11.78
CA GLY A 420 -30.32 1.32 11.37
C GLY A 420 -31.01 2.43 12.17
N MET A 421 -30.46 2.86 13.31
CA MET A 421 -31.17 3.72 14.27
C MET A 421 -30.88 5.22 14.15
N MET A 422 -29.84 5.63 13.41
CA MET A 422 -29.54 7.04 13.18
C MET A 422 -30.00 7.49 11.79
N PRO A 423 -30.94 8.45 11.66
CA PRO A 423 -31.33 8.99 10.36
C PRO A 423 -30.14 9.70 9.71
N GLU A 424 -30.02 9.60 8.38
CA GLU A 424 -28.98 10.31 7.64
C GLU A 424 -29.23 11.82 7.69
N SER A 425 -28.31 12.57 8.29
CA SER A 425 -28.36 14.03 8.33
C SER A 425 -27.56 14.63 7.18
N TYR A 426 -28.19 15.52 6.42
CA TYR A 426 -27.61 16.23 5.29
C TYR A 426 -28.21 17.63 5.18
N ASN A 427 -27.43 18.58 4.68
CA ASN A 427 -27.92 19.93 4.42
C ASN A 427 -28.32 20.05 2.94
N ILE A 428 -29.37 20.81 2.68
CA ILE A 428 -29.85 21.18 1.35
C ILE A 428 -29.56 22.67 1.22
N VAL A 429 -28.40 22.98 0.63
CA VAL A 429 -27.88 24.34 0.51
C VAL A 429 -28.39 24.95 -0.79
N ILE A 430 -29.19 26.00 -0.67
CA ILE A 430 -29.74 26.75 -1.79
C ILE A 430 -28.81 27.93 -2.11
N ASN A 431 -28.27 27.96 -3.32
CA ASN A 431 -27.38 29.01 -3.78
C ASN A 431 -28.19 30.27 -4.15
N THR A 432 -28.11 31.32 -3.32
CA THR A 432 -28.87 32.56 -3.53
C THR A 432 -28.33 33.43 -4.66
N ASN A 433 -27.13 33.14 -5.17
CA ASN A 433 -26.47 33.86 -6.27
C ASN A 433 -26.65 33.18 -7.64
N ASN A 434 -27.10 31.92 -7.68
CA ASN A 434 -27.38 31.23 -8.94
C ASN A 434 -28.60 31.84 -9.65
N GLU A 435 -28.51 32.07 -10.97
CA GLU A 435 -29.56 32.71 -11.78
C GLU A 435 -30.93 32.01 -11.65
N LEU A 436 -30.94 30.68 -11.55
CA LEU A 436 -32.16 29.89 -11.43
C LEU A 436 -32.89 30.16 -10.11
N VAL A 437 -32.16 30.46 -9.04
CA VAL A 437 -32.73 30.83 -7.74
C VAL A 437 -33.05 32.32 -7.70
N ALA A 438 -32.05 33.17 -7.99
CA ALA A 438 -32.13 34.61 -7.85
C ALA A 438 -33.17 35.25 -8.79
N ASN A 439 -33.20 34.85 -10.06
CA ASN A 439 -34.04 35.48 -11.09
C ASN A 439 -35.25 34.61 -11.48
N LYS A 440 -35.05 33.30 -11.69
CA LYS A 440 -36.11 32.44 -12.24
C LYS A 440 -37.14 32.02 -11.18
N LEU A 441 -36.71 31.48 -10.04
CA LEU A 441 -37.61 31.04 -8.95
C LEU A 441 -38.37 32.22 -8.31
N THR A 442 -37.73 33.39 -8.19
CA THR A 442 -38.36 34.62 -7.68
C THR A 442 -39.44 35.14 -8.64
N ALA A 443 -39.20 35.17 -9.96
CA ALA A 443 -40.11 35.71 -10.97
C ALA A 443 -41.30 34.82 -11.33
N ILE A 444 -41.25 33.50 -11.09
CA ILE A 444 -42.38 32.59 -11.35
C ILE A 444 -43.65 33.08 -10.62
N ARG A 445 -44.81 33.01 -11.28
CA ARG A 445 -46.12 33.33 -10.69
C ARG A 445 -46.92 32.07 -10.39
N GLY A 446 -47.53 32.02 -9.20
CA GLY A 446 -48.31 30.90 -8.68
C GLY A 446 -47.50 29.95 -7.78
N LYS A 447 -48.07 29.58 -6.62
CA LYS A 447 -47.40 28.77 -5.59
C LYS A 447 -46.95 27.40 -6.11
N GLU A 448 -47.87 26.62 -6.67
CA GLU A 448 -47.61 25.30 -7.25
C GLU A 448 -46.47 25.29 -8.29
N LYS A 449 -46.35 26.35 -9.10
CA LYS A 449 -45.29 26.47 -10.10
C LYS A 449 -43.93 26.74 -9.47
N LYS A 450 -43.87 27.48 -8.35
CA LYS A 450 -42.64 27.66 -7.57
C LYS A 450 -42.23 26.37 -6.88
N GLU A 451 -43.17 25.68 -6.26
CA GLU A 451 -42.93 24.39 -5.59
C GLU A 451 -42.45 23.32 -6.58
N ARG A 452 -43.09 23.19 -7.75
CA ARG A 452 -42.65 22.27 -8.82
C ARG A 452 -41.22 22.61 -9.29
N PHE A 453 -40.88 23.89 -9.40
CA PHE A 453 -39.54 24.31 -9.82
C PHE A 453 -38.48 24.10 -8.74
N ALA A 454 -38.77 24.43 -7.47
CA ALA A 454 -37.90 24.17 -6.33
C ALA A 454 -37.63 22.68 -6.14
N LYS A 455 -38.68 21.84 -6.21
CA LYS A 455 -38.53 20.39 -6.19
C LYS A 455 -37.69 19.86 -7.35
N TYR A 456 -37.85 20.40 -8.57
CA TYR A 456 -37.02 20.01 -9.71
C TYR A 456 -35.53 20.32 -9.51
N LEU A 457 -35.19 21.49 -8.92
CA LEU A 457 -33.81 21.82 -8.58
C LEU A 457 -33.24 20.91 -7.47
N TYR A 458 -34.07 20.51 -6.51
CA TYR A 458 -33.68 19.55 -5.48
C TYR A 458 -33.49 18.13 -6.03
N ASP A 459 -34.38 17.65 -6.92
CA ASP A 459 -34.26 16.34 -7.54
C ASP A 459 -33.01 16.24 -8.45
N LEU A 460 -32.56 17.36 -9.05
CA LEU A 460 -31.25 17.44 -9.71
C LEU A 460 -30.08 17.23 -8.74
N ALA A 461 -30.09 17.88 -7.57
CA ALA A 461 -29.06 17.67 -6.54
C ALA A 461 -29.11 16.24 -5.96
N ARG A 462 -30.30 15.64 -5.85
CA ARG A 462 -30.44 14.23 -5.48
C ARG A 462 -29.91 13.27 -6.53
N LEU A 463 -30.10 13.58 -7.81
CA LEU A 463 -29.55 12.80 -8.93
C LEU A 463 -28.01 12.81 -8.86
N GLU A 464 -27.42 13.99 -8.67
CA GLU A 464 -25.97 14.17 -8.49
C GLU A 464 -25.41 13.34 -7.32
N GLN A 465 -26.12 13.29 -6.18
CA GLN A 465 -25.72 12.50 -5.01
C GLN A 465 -26.13 11.02 -5.04
N ASN A 466 -26.62 10.50 -6.18
CA ASN A 466 -27.18 9.15 -6.32
C ASN A 466 -28.34 8.83 -5.33
N MET A 467 -28.99 9.85 -4.76
CA MET A 467 -30.10 9.75 -3.80
C MET A 467 -31.46 9.55 -4.47
N LEU A 468 -31.53 9.54 -5.80
CA LEU A 468 -32.75 9.46 -6.58
C LEU A 468 -32.83 8.09 -7.27
N THR A 469 -33.72 7.21 -6.81
CA THR A 469 -33.83 5.83 -7.32
C THR A 469 -35.29 5.39 -7.52
N GLY A 470 -35.49 4.27 -8.21
CA GLY A 470 -36.80 3.63 -8.36
C GLY A 470 -37.90 4.51 -8.96
N GLU A 471 -39.02 4.62 -8.24
CA GLU A 471 -40.19 5.41 -8.67
C GLU A 471 -39.87 6.91 -8.74
N GLU A 472 -39.08 7.45 -7.81
CA GLU A 472 -38.74 8.87 -7.78
C GLU A 472 -37.89 9.27 -8.99
N MET A 473 -36.92 8.42 -9.37
CA MET A 473 -36.14 8.60 -10.61
C MET A 473 -37.06 8.57 -11.84
N SER A 474 -38.02 7.64 -11.89
CA SER A 474 -38.97 7.52 -12.99
C SER A 474 -39.89 8.76 -13.09
N GLN A 475 -40.32 9.30 -11.95
CA GLN A 475 -41.11 10.53 -11.86
C GLN A 475 -40.29 11.76 -12.27
N PHE A 476 -39.02 11.84 -11.89
CA PHE A 476 -38.11 12.91 -12.28
C PHE A 476 -37.82 12.90 -13.78
N ILE A 477 -37.57 11.73 -14.39
CA ILE A 477 -37.40 11.60 -15.85
C ILE A 477 -38.66 12.07 -16.58
N LYS A 478 -39.85 11.62 -16.15
CA LYS A 478 -41.13 12.08 -16.71
C LYS A 478 -41.30 13.60 -16.57
N THR A 479 -40.99 14.15 -15.40
CA THR A 479 -41.07 15.58 -15.12
C THR A 479 -40.11 16.39 -15.98
N SER A 480 -38.89 15.89 -16.21
CA SER A 480 -37.89 16.47 -17.12
C SER A 480 -38.38 16.50 -18.57
N ILE A 481 -38.97 15.39 -19.05
CA ILE A 481 -39.57 15.31 -20.40
C ILE A 481 -40.77 16.26 -20.54
N GLU A 482 -41.56 16.47 -19.48
CA GLU A 482 -42.62 17.48 -19.47
C GLU A 482 -42.08 18.92 -19.44
N PHE A 483 -40.93 19.19 -18.82
CA PHE A 483 -40.29 20.51 -18.82
C PHE A 483 -39.66 20.89 -20.17
N LEU A 484 -39.38 19.91 -21.04
CA LEU A 484 -38.84 20.10 -22.40
C LEU A 484 -39.92 20.27 -23.47
N LYS A 485 -41.21 20.20 -23.11
CA LYS A 485 -42.38 20.36 -23.99
C LYS A 485 -43.08 21.70 -23.77
#